data_AF-A0A7W5H4J4-F1
#
_entry.id   AF-A0A7W5H4J4-F1
#
_cell.length_a   1.000
_cell.length_b   1.000
_cell.length_c   1.000
_cell.angle_alpha   90.00
_cell.angle_beta   90.00
_cell.angle_gamma   90.00
#
_symmetry.space_group_name_H-M   'P 1'
#
loop_
_entity.id
_entity.type
_entity.pdbx_description
1 polymer ?
#
loop_
_entity_poly.entity_id
_entity_poly.type
_entity_poly.pdbx_seq_one_letter_code
_entity_poly.pdbx_strand_id
1 'polypeptide(L)'
;MRTGDRHIGAFTNRKPTSSLERSLEALIEAADKLREKANKKQAKKAEAKARREAAKAEKQRQARMEEMKSSPKTWLTQAEKTAAAGGTHNDKAATDILADLREAIGGDRGKKLARDRAKKIAKAHPTLNMLKSSLRKGGLLD
;
A
#
# COMPACT_ATOMS: atom_id res chain seq x y z
N MET A 1 82.16 5.50 12.20
CA MET A 1 81.88 4.72 13.42
C MET A 1 80.87 5.49 14.26
N ARG A 2 79.78 4.81 14.65
CA ARG A 2 78.68 5.33 15.46
C ARG A 2 79.14 5.56 16.90
N THR A 3 78.68 6.63 17.53
CA THR A 3 78.24 6.62 18.93
C THR A 3 77.26 7.77 19.12
N GLY A 4 75.99 7.40 19.22
CA GLY A 4 74.88 8.32 19.46
C GLY A 4 74.88 8.76 20.92
N ASP A 5 74.82 10.07 21.09
CA ASP A 5 74.65 10.75 22.37
C ASP A 5 73.23 10.49 22.90
N ARG A 6 73.14 9.83 24.06
CA ARG A 6 71.87 9.48 24.70
C ARG A 6 71.41 10.64 25.56
N HIS A 7 70.69 11.58 24.96
CA HIS A 7 69.88 12.53 25.73
C HIS A 7 68.61 11.84 26.22
N ILE A 8 68.59 11.61 27.54
CA ILE A 8 67.43 11.14 28.31
C ILE A 8 66.43 12.29 28.37
N GLY A 9 65.61 12.42 27.33
CA GLY A 9 64.45 13.30 27.31
C GLY A 9 63.31 12.66 28.08
N ALA A 10 62.95 13.25 29.21
CA ALA A 10 61.82 12.87 30.03
C ALA A 10 60.56 12.59 29.20
N PHE A 11 60.08 11.34 29.22
CA PHE A 11 58.72 11.01 28.78
C PHE A 11 57.76 11.74 29.71
N THR A 12 57.38 12.96 29.35
CA THR A 12 56.20 13.61 29.92
C THR A 12 55.01 12.75 29.56
N ASN A 13 54.53 12.00 30.54
CA ASN A 13 53.34 11.18 30.48
C ASN A 13 52.12 12.09 30.21
N ARG A 14 51.87 12.44 28.94
CA ARG A 14 50.72 13.23 28.52
C ARG A 14 49.56 12.30 28.18
N LYS A 15 48.84 11.86 29.22
CA LYS A 15 47.37 11.70 29.17
C LYS A 15 46.82 12.88 29.99
N PRO A 16 45.72 13.57 29.63
CA PRO A 16 44.51 13.04 28.99
C PRO A 16 43.89 13.98 27.92
N THR A 17 43.04 13.47 27.02
CA THR A 17 41.82 14.16 26.51
C THR A 17 41.04 13.20 25.61
N SER A 18 40.59 12.06 26.14
CA SER A 18 39.20 11.73 25.83
C SER A 18 38.43 12.30 26.99
N SER A 19 37.65 13.35 26.75
CA SER A 19 36.72 13.87 27.73
C SER A 19 35.79 12.72 28.15
N LEU A 20 35.97 12.22 29.37
CA LEU A 20 35.05 11.34 30.08
C LEU A 20 33.81 12.14 30.52
N GLU A 21 33.14 12.83 29.61
CA GLU A 21 32.06 13.77 29.94
C GLU A 21 30.75 13.46 29.22
N ARG A 22 30.51 12.19 28.91
CA ARG A 22 29.13 11.74 28.76
C ARG A 22 28.91 10.64 29.78
N SER A 23 28.15 10.96 30.81
CA SER A 23 27.57 9.94 31.68
C SER A 23 26.85 8.90 30.82
N LEU A 24 26.73 7.66 31.32
CA LEU A 24 25.97 6.62 30.64
C LEU A 24 24.56 7.13 30.25
N GLU A 25 23.95 7.94 31.12
CA GLU A 25 22.69 8.63 30.87
C GLU A 25 22.75 9.58 29.67
N ALA A 26 23.80 10.40 29.54
CA ALA A 26 23.99 11.29 28.39
C ALA A 26 24.19 10.53 27.08
N LEU A 27 24.81 9.34 27.11
CA LEU A 27 24.94 8.47 25.94
C LEU A 27 23.59 7.81 25.56
N ILE A 28 22.81 7.38 26.54
CA ILE A 28 21.46 6.83 26.33
C ILE A 28 20.55 7.91 25.73
N GLU A 29 20.54 9.12 26.31
CA GLU A 29 19.73 10.23 25.81
C GLU A 29 20.12 10.63 24.37
N ALA A 30 21.43 10.64 24.06
CA ALA A 30 21.90 10.88 22.70
C ALA A 30 21.45 9.79 21.73
N ALA A 31 21.51 8.51 22.14
CA ALA A 31 21.05 7.39 21.34
C ALA A 31 19.55 7.45 21.09
N ASP A 32 18.74 7.81 22.09
CA ASP A 32 17.29 7.95 21.94
C ASP A 32 16.91 9.13 21.05
N LYS A 33 17.59 10.28 21.17
CA LYS A 33 17.44 11.40 20.23
C LYS A 33 17.77 10.99 18.78
N LEU A 34 18.77 10.14 18.57
CA LEU A 34 19.12 9.63 17.24
C LEU A 34 18.06 8.65 16.71
N ARG A 35 17.56 7.73 17.55
CA ARG A 35 16.47 6.81 17.20
C ARG A 35 15.20 7.57 16.85
N GLU A 36 14.81 8.55 17.65
CA GLU A 36 13.66 9.40 17.36
C GLU A 36 13.78 10.12 16.02
N LYS A 37 14.96 10.71 15.73
CA LYS A 37 15.21 11.38 14.45
C LYS A 37 15.12 10.40 13.28
N ALA A 38 15.67 9.19 13.44
CA ALA A 38 15.57 8.14 12.43
C ALA A 38 14.12 7.68 12.21
N ASN A 39 13.38 7.43 13.29
CA ASN A 39 11.97 7.04 13.25
C ASN A 39 11.11 8.12 12.60
N LYS A 40 11.28 9.40 12.98
CA LYS A 40 10.60 10.54 12.36
C LYS A 40 10.89 10.64 10.86
N LYS A 41 12.14 10.39 10.44
CA LYS A 41 12.53 10.37 9.02
C LYS A 41 11.89 9.18 8.27
N GLN A 42 11.84 8.00 8.88
CA GLN A 42 11.23 6.81 8.30
C GLN A 42 9.71 6.96 8.18
N ALA A 43 9.05 7.49 9.21
CA ALA A 43 7.61 7.79 9.19
C ALA A 43 7.27 8.78 8.07
N LYS A 44 8.00 9.88 7.94
CA LYS A 44 7.80 10.84 6.84
C LYS A 44 7.98 10.21 5.46
N LYS A 45 8.96 9.32 5.30
CA LYS A 45 9.16 8.59 4.03
C LYS A 45 8.02 7.61 3.75
N ALA A 46 7.57 6.86 4.74
CA ALA A 46 6.46 5.92 4.63
C ALA A 46 5.17 6.65 4.28
N GLU A 47 4.88 7.77 4.94
CA GLU A 47 3.72 8.61 4.64
C GLU A 47 3.79 9.19 3.23
N ALA A 48 4.93 9.74 2.81
CA ALA A 48 5.11 10.24 1.45
C ALA A 48 4.93 9.13 0.40
N LYS A 49 5.41 7.92 0.67
CA LYS A 49 5.20 6.75 -0.19
C LYS A 49 3.72 6.37 -0.26
N ALA A 50 3.04 6.28 0.89
CA ALA A 50 1.61 5.98 0.96
C ALA A 50 0.77 7.02 0.20
N ARG A 51 1.07 8.33 0.35
CA ARG A 51 0.41 9.40 -0.40
C ARG A 51 0.61 9.27 -1.91
N ARG A 52 1.82 8.91 -2.36
CA ARG A 52 2.11 8.69 -3.80
C ARG A 52 1.38 7.47 -4.34
N GLU A 53 1.35 6.38 -3.58
CA GLU A 53 0.64 5.16 -3.96
C GLU A 53 -0.87 5.40 -4.02
N ALA A 54 -1.44 6.11 -3.04
CA ALA A 54 -2.83 6.52 -3.06
C ALA A 54 -3.16 7.41 -4.27
N ALA A 55 -2.31 8.42 -4.55
CA ALA A 55 -2.50 9.30 -5.72
C ALA A 55 -2.40 8.52 -7.05
N LYS A 56 -1.50 7.54 -7.14
CA LYS A 56 -1.39 6.67 -8.32
C LYS A 56 -2.61 5.77 -8.47
N ALA A 57 -3.09 5.19 -7.38
CA ALA A 57 -4.28 4.35 -7.36
C ALA A 57 -5.53 5.14 -7.79
N GLU A 58 -5.68 6.37 -7.32
CA GLU A 58 -6.81 7.22 -7.72
C GLU A 58 -6.74 7.59 -9.21
N LYS A 59 -5.57 7.95 -9.73
CA LYS A 59 -5.40 8.20 -11.18
C LYS A 59 -5.74 6.97 -12.02
N GLN A 60 -5.29 5.80 -11.59
CA GLN A 60 -5.59 4.53 -12.27
C GLN A 60 -7.09 4.20 -12.22
N ARG A 61 -7.73 4.48 -11.08
CA ARG A 61 -9.18 4.34 -10.93
C ARG A 61 -9.90 5.24 -11.92
N GLN A 62 -9.59 6.53 -11.95
CA GLN A 62 -10.21 7.49 -12.89
C GLN A 62 -10.03 7.08 -14.35
N ALA A 63 -8.83 6.68 -14.76
CA ALA A 63 -8.59 6.18 -16.12
C ALA A 63 -9.44 4.95 -16.44
N ARG A 64 -9.56 4.02 -15.48
CA ARG A 64 -10.42 2.84 -15.61
C ARG A 64 -11.90 3.23 -15.73
N MET A 65 -12.37 4.23 -14.99
CA MET A 65 -13.76 4.69 -15.07
C MET A 65 -14.10 5.24 -16.46
N GLU A 66 -13.21 6.03 -17.05
CA GLU A 66 -13.40 6.55 -18.41
C GLU A 66 -13.44 5.41 -19.44
N GLU A 67 -12.55 4.42 -19.32
CA GLU A 67 -12.55 3.23 -20.18
C GLU A 67 -13.82 2.36 -20.00
N MET A 68 -14.30 2.23 -18.77
CA MET A 68 -15.55 1.54 -18.46
C MET A 68 -16.75 2.24 -19.08
N LYS A 69 -16.75 3.58 -19.08
CA LYS A 69 -17.80 4.40 -19.67
C LYS A 69 -17.80 4.30 -21.20
N SER A 70 -16.64 4.26 -21.84
CA SER A 70 -16.53 4.12 -23.30
C SER A 70 -16.95 2.73 -23.78
N SER A 71 -16.63 1.68 -23.00
CA SER A 71 -16.87 0.29 -23.41
C SER A 71 -17.56 -0.57 -22.34
N PRO A 72 -18.80 -0.25 -21.89
CA PRO A 72 -19.43 -0.98 -20.79
C PRO A 72 -19.58 -2.50 -21.03
N LYS A 73 -19.83 -2.90 -22.27
CA LYS A 73 -20.07 -4.31 -22.63
C LYS A 73 -18.84 -5.20 -22.45
N THR A 74 -17.64 -4.68 -22.70
CA THR A 74 -16.39 -5.44 -22.56
C THR A 74 -16.16 -5.76 -21.09
N TRP A 75 -16.34 -4.77 -20.22
CA TRP A 75 -16.20 -4.91 -18.77
C TRP A 75 -17.29 -5.80 -18.15
N LEU A 76 -18.53 -5.73 -18.64
CA LEU A 76 -19.57 -6.68 -18.24
C LEU A 76 -19.26 -8.12 -18.62
N THR A 77 -18.57 -8.34 -19.74
CA THR A 77 -18.10 -9.67 -20.16
C THR A 77 -16.90 -10.10 -19.31
N GLN A 78 -16.00 -9.17 -18.99
CA GLN A 78 -14.85 -9.43 -18.14
C GLN A 78 -15.30 -9.86 -16.74
N ALA A 79 -16.27 -9.17 -16.14
CA ALA A 79 -16.83 -9.55 -14.83
C ALA A 79 -17.40 -10.97 -14.84
N GLU A 80 -18.10 -11.37 -15.91
CA GLU A 80 -18.59 -12.74 -16.07
C GLU A 80 -17.46 -13.76 -16.16
N LYS A 81 -16.44 -13.49 -16.99
CA LYS A 81 -15.28 -14.38 -17.12
C LYS A 81 -14.52 -14.52 -15.81
N THR A 82 -14.34 -13.41 -15.09
CA THR A 82 -13.70 -13.41 -13.78
C THR A 82 -14.52 -14.23 -12.78
N ALA A 83 -15.84 -14.05 -12.71
CA ALA A 83 -16.71 -14.87 -11.86
C ALA A 83 -16.65 -16.36 -12.23
N ALA A 84 -16.63 -16.68 -13.53
CA ALA A 84 -16.59 -18.05 -14.04
C ALA A 84 -15.26 -18.77 -13.72
N ALA A 85 -14.15 -18.04 -13.59
CA ALA A 85 -12.88 -18.62 -13.15
C ALA A 85 -12.96 -19.15 -11.70
N GLY A 86 -13.90 -18.65 -10.90
CA GLY A 86 -14.18 -19.11 -9.55
C GLY A 86 -13.09 -18.79 -8.54
N GLY A 87 -13.42 -18.97 -7.25
CA GLY A 87 -12.51 -18.71 -6.14
C GLY A 87 -12.68 -17.32 -5.54
N THR A 88 -12.40 -17.20 -4.24
CA THR A 88 -12.73 -16.02 -3.43
C THR A 88 -12.18 -14.70 -3.97
N HIS A 89 -10.96 -14.73 -4.52
CA HIS A 89 -10.34 -13.55 -5.11
C HIS A 89 -11.07 -13.10 -6.38
N ASN A 90 -11.42 -14.06 -7.25
CA ASN A 90 -12.12 -13.81 -8.51
C ASN A 90 -13.57 -13.38 -8.26
N ASP A 91 -14.25 -13.98 -7.29
CA ASP A 91 -15.60 -13.57 -6.88
C ASP A 91 -15.65 -12.11 -6.43
N LYS A 92 -14.64 -11.69 -5.65
CA LYS A 92 -14.49 -10.31 -5.22
C LYS A 92 -14.16 -9.40 -6.41
N ALA A 93 -13.19 -9.76 -7.24
CA ALA A 93 -12.79 -8.97 -8.40
C ALA A 93 -13.94 -8.76 -9.39
N ALA A 94 -14.77 -9.77 -9.64
CA ALA A 94 -15.96 -9.65 -10.47
C ALA A 94 -16.98 -8.67 -9.88
N THR A 95 -17.17 -8.70 -8.56
CA THR A 95 -18.03 -7.75 -7.83
C THR A 95 -17.48 -6.32 -7.95
N ASP A 96 -16.17 -6.13 -7.78
CA ASP A 96 -15.51 -4.83 -7.87
C ASP A 96 -15.64 -4.24 -9.28
N ILE A 97 -15.46 -5.04 -10.34
CA ILE A 97 -15.67 -4.60 -11.73
C ILE A 97 -17.10 -4.09 -11.95
N LEU A 98 -18.11 -4.82 -11.44
CA LEU A 98 -19.51 -4.41 -11.57
C LEU A 98 -19.83 -3.14 -10.76
N ALA A 99 -19.20 -2.96 -9.60
CA ALA A 99 -19.35 -1.77 -8.78
C ALA A 99 -18.70 -0.54 -9.43
N ASP A 100 -17.48 -0.68 -9.95
CA ASP A 100 -16.79 0.37 -10.71
C ASP A 100 -17.64 0.76 -11.94
N LEU A 101 -18.20 -0.21 -12.67
CA LEU A 101 -19.03 0.05 -13.85
C LEU A 101 -20.36 0.73 -13.49
N ARG A 102 -20.96 0.39 -12.35
CA ARG A 102 -22.14 1.07 -11.81
C ARG A 102 -21.87 2.56 -11.59
N GLU A 103 -20.72 2.88 -11.02
CA GLU A 103 -20.32 4.24 -10.69
C GLU A 103 -19.83 5.02 -11.92
N ALA A 104 -19.06 4.40 -12.81
CA ALA A 104 -18.58 5.01 -14.05
C ALA A 104 -19.72 5.48 -14.97
N ILE A 105 -20.78 4.66 -15.09
CA ILE A 105 -21.97 5.02 -15.86
C ILE A 105 -22.85 6.02 -15.09
N GLY A 106 -22.94 5.83 -13.77
CA GLY A 106 -23.73 6.68 -12.89
C GLY A 106 -25.24 6.53 -13.06
N GLY A 107 -25.97 7.20 -12.15
CA GLY A 107 -27.43 7.25 -12.13
C GLY A 107 -28.12 5.89 -12.05
N ASP A 108 -29.41 5.86 -12.38
CA ASP A 108 -30.19 4.63 -12.30
C ASP A 108 -29.88 3.65 -13.44
N ARG A 109 -29.38 4.15 -14.57
CA ARG A 109 -28.90 3.32 -15.68
C ARG A 109 -27.73 2.44 -15.24
N GLY A 110 -26.72 3.01 -14.58
CA GLY A 110 -25.58 2.26 -14.05
C GLY A 110 -26.03 1.23 -13.01
N LYS A 111 -26.88 1.63 -12.06
CA LYS A 111 -27.46 0.73 -11.05
C LYS A 111 -28.20 -0.45 -11.67
N LYS A 112 -29.10 -0.20 -12.61
CA LYS A 112 -29.88 -1.23 -13.28
C LYS A 112 -28.98 -2.19 -14.07
N LEU A 113 -28.04 -1.66 -14.85
CA LEU A 113 -27.13 -2.46 -15.66
C LEU A 113 -26.28 -3.41 -14.81
N ALA A 114 -25.68 -2.90 -13.73
CA ALA A 114 -24.85 -3.69 -12.84
C ALA A 114 -25.67 -4.76 -12.08
N ARG A 115 -26.86 -4.40 -11.59
CA ARG A 115 -27.78 -5.33 -10.92
C ARG A 115 -28.27 -6.45 -11.86
N ASP A 116 -28.67 -6.09 -13.07
CA ASP A 116 -29.16 -7.06 -14.06
C ASP A 116 -28.05 -8.06 -14.43
N ARG A 117 -26.80 -7.59 -14.56
CA ARG A 117 -25.66 -8.48 -14.81
C ARG A 117 -25.31 -9.33 -13.60
N ALA A 118 -25.32 -8.78 -12.39
CA ALA A 118 -25.09 -9.52 -11.16
C ALA A 118 -26.11 -10.66 -10.99
N LYS A 119 -27.40 -10.40 -11.30
CA LYS A 119 -28.46 -11.44 -11.29
C LYS A 119 -28.18 -12.55 -12.29
N LYS A 120 -27.75 -12.21 -13.51
CA LYS A 120 -27.37 -13.20 -14.53
C LYS A 120 -26.20 -14.08 -14.08
N ILE A 121 -25.15 -13.46 -13.53
CA ILE A 121 -23.98 -14.15 -12.99
C ILE A 121 -24.37 -15.11 -11.86
N ALA A 122 -25.15 -14.63 -10.89
CA ALA A 122 -25.58 -15.44 -9.76
C ALA A 122 -26.48 -16.62 -10.18
N LYS A 123 -27.28 -16.44 -11.25
CA LYS A 123 -28.09 -17.51 -11.84
C LYS A 123 -27.24 -18.53 -12.60
N ALA A 124 -26.20 -18.08 -13.31
CA ALA A 124 -25.28 -18.95 -14.04
C ALA A 124 -24.39 -19.79 -13.10
N HIS A 125 -24.10 -19.27 -11.91
CA HIS A 125 -23.24 -19.93 -10.92
C HIS A 125 -23.98 -20.17 -9.59
N PRO A 126 -24.96 -21.10 -9.56
CA PRO A 126 -25.80 -21.30 -8.39
C PRO A 126 -25.04 -21.83 -7.16
N THR A 127 -23.89 -22.48 -7.35
CA THR A 127 -23.08 -23.09 -6.28
C THR A 127 -22.02 -22.14 -5.71
N LEU A 128 -21.76 -20.99 -6.35
CA LEU A 128 -20.77 -20.00 -5.88
C LEU A 128 -21.39 -19.09 -4.80
N ASN A 129 -21.50 -19.63 -3.59
CA ASN A 129 -22.08 -18.89 -2.45
C ASN A 129 -21.24 -17.66 -2.06
N MET A 130 -19.92 -17.73 -2.23
CA MET A 130 -19.03 -16.60 -1.98
C MET A 130 -19.29 -15.45 -2.94
N LEU A 131 -19.40 -15.73 -4.24
CA LEU A 131 -19.83 -14.76 -5.25
C LEU A 131 -21.16 -14.10 -4.88
N LYS A 132 -22.20 -14.87 -4.55
CA LYS A 132 -23.51 -14.32 -4.15
C LYS A 132 -23.42 -13.45 -2.90
N SER A 133 -22.57 -13.82 -1.94
CA SER A 133 -22.32 -13.03 -0.74
C SER A 133 -21.61 -11.72 -1.07
N SER A 134 -20.57 -11.75 -1.91
CA SER A 134 -19.84 -10.57 -2.38
C SER A 134 -20.76 -9.61 -3.14
N LEU A 135 -21.57 -10.12 -4.06
CA LEU A 135 -22.53 -9.32 -4.83
C LEU A 135 -23.58 -8.64 -3.94
N ARG A 136 -24.08 -9.32 -2.90
CA ARG A 136 -24.98 -8.72 -1.89
C ARG A 136 -24.28 -7.64 -1.08
N LYS A 137 -23.07 -7.89 -0.59
CA LYS A 137 -22.25 -6.89 0.13
C LYS A 137 -21.95 -5.66 -0.73
N GLY A 138 -21.81 -5.82 -2.05
CA GLY A 138 -21.65 -4.72 -3.00
C GLY A 138 -22.94 -3.95 -3.34
N GLY A 139 -24.09 -4.36 -2.80
CA GLY A 139 -25.41 -3.80 -3.13
C GLY A 139 -25.80 -4.03 -4.59
N LEU A 140 -25.30 -5.11 -5.19
CA LEU A 140 -25.60 -5.51 -6.58
C LEU A 140 -26.68 -6.61 -6.64
N LEU A 141 -26.92 -7.26 -5.52
CA LEU A 141 -28.03 -8.19 -5.29
C LEU A 141 -28.72 -7.82 -3.99
N ASP A 142 -30.01 -8.13 -3.94
CA ASP A 142 -30.83 -8.06 -2.73
C ASP A 142 -30.77 -9.41 -2.00
#